data_AF-A0A5R2N353-F1
#
_entry.id   AF-A0A5R2N353-F1
#
_cell.length_a   1.000
_cell.length_b   1.000
_cell.length_c   1.000
_cell.angle_alpha   90.00
_cell.angle_beta   90.00
_cell.angle_gamma   90.00
#
_symmetry.space_group_name_H-M   'P 1'
#
loop_
_entity.id
_entity.type
_entity.pdbx_description
1 polymer ?
#
loop_
_entity_poly.entity_id
_entity_poly.type
_entity_poly.pdbx_seq_one_letter_code
_entity_poly.pdbx_strand_id
1 'polypeptide(L)'
;TEITNEWHSVASLKARLVKPSSEFLVADDGKRIGGMAFAEAVGDGGVVMLRQLYVLPALQGRGIGGMLLDEIIESFPEAHGIRLEVEEKNTRAVAFYRANGFVQAGRTDNCGSAGSAIPALIYERVLAA
;
A
#
# COMPACT_ATOMS: atom_id res chain seq x y z
N THR A 1 5.35 3.48 16.79
CA THR A 1 6.05 4.72 17.21
C THR A 1 5.11 5.89 17.05
N GLU A 2 5.47 7.08 17.53
CA GLU A 2 4.64 8.30 17.46
C GLU A 2 4.16 8.60 16.02
N ILE A 3 5.03 8.41 15.03
CA ILE A 3 4.71 8.51 13.59
C ILE A 3 3.64 7.49 13.15
N THR A 4 3.68 6.26 13.68
CA THR A 4 2.64 5.26 13.42
C THR A 4 1.30 5.71 14.00
N ASN A 5 1.29 6.35 15.17
CA ASN A 5 0.06 6.81 15.80
C ASN A 5 -0.58 7.97 15.02
N GLU A 6 0.22 8.89 14.51
CA GLU A 6 -0.27 9.97 13.65
C GLU A 6 -0.85 9.42 12.34
N TRP A 7 -0.12 8.54 11.65
CA TRP A 7 -0.58 7.96 10.39
C TRP A 7 -1.86 7.12 10.54
N HIS A 8 -2.08 6.51 11.69
CA HIS A 8 -3.27 5.67 11.95
C HIS A 8 -4.28 6.34 12.87
N SER A 9 -4.16 7.65 13.11
CA SER A 9 -5.13 8.37 13.92
C SER A 9 -6.51 8.34 13.26
N VAL A 10 -7.57 8.31 14.07
CA VAL A 10 -8.95 8.32 13.54
C VAL A 10 -9.19 9.54 12.64
N ALA A 11 -8.59 10.69 12.98
CA ALA A 11 -8.68 11.90 12.16
C ALA A 11 -8.02 11.71 10.79
N SER A 12 -6.81 11.16 10.74
CA SER A 12 -6.09 10.90 9.49
C SER A 12 -6.80 9.85 8.63
N LEU A 13 -7.35 8.80 9.24
CA LEU A 13 -8.13 7.80 8.52
C LEU A 13 -9.43 8.40 7.95
N LYS A 14 -10.17 9.20 8.72
CA LYS A 14 -11.37 9.91 8.24
C LYS A 14 -11.07 10.85 7.08
N ALA A 15 -9.96 11.59 7.15
CA ALA A 15 -9.56 12.50 6.08
C ALA A 15 -9.23 11.75 4.77
N ARG A 16 -8.61 10.55 4.88
CA ARG A 16 -8.31 9.74 3.70
C ARG A 16 -9.54 9.03 3.14
N LEU A 17 -10.49 8.60 3.97
CA LEU A 17 -11.74 7.97 3.52
C LEU A 17 -12.58 8.86 2.58
N VAL A 18 -12.42 10.18 2.68
CA VAL A 18 -13.14 11.15 1.83
C VAL A 18 -12.27 11.71 0.71
N LYS A 19 -11.02 11.23 0.57
CA LYS A 19 -10.10 11.73 -0.44
C LYS A 19 -10.54 11.22 -1.83
N PRO A 20 -10.73 12.12 -2.82
CA PRO A 20 -11.02 11.70 -4.18
C PRO A 20 -9.90 10.82 -4.76
N SER A 21 -10.28 9.92 -5.66
CA SER A 21 -9.33 9.02 -6.35
C SER A 21 -8.48 8.20 -5.38
N SER A 22 -9.09 7.71 -4.30
CA SER A 22 -8.44 6.84 -3.33
C SER A 22 -9.39 5.74 -2.89
N GLU A 23 -8.84 4.59 -2.50
CA GLU A 23 -9.61 3.39 -2.17
C GLU A 23 -9.13 2.78 -0.86
N PHE A 24 -10.07 2.40 -0.01
CA PHE A 24 -9.84 1.77 1.29
C PHE A 24 -10.53 0.42 1.34
N LEU A 25 -9.72 -0.64 1.40
CA LEU A 25 -10.22 -2.02 1.42
C LEU A 25 -9.99 -2.66 2.78
N VAL A 26 -10.90 -3.55 3.15
CA VAL A 26 -10.76 -4.47 4.29
C VAL A 26 -11.00 -5.89 3.81
N ALA A 27 -10.17 -6.82 4.28
CA ALA A 27 -10.41 -8.24 4.09
C ALA A 27 -11.26 -8.76 5.26
N ASP A 28 -12.53 -9.06 5.00
CA ASP A 28 -13.49 -9.55 6.00
C ASP A 28 -13.95 -10.97 5.67
N ASP A 29 -13.92 -11.87 6.65
CA ASP A 29 -14.46 -13.24 6.54
C ASP A 29 -15.86 -13.41 7.16
N GLY A 30 -16.50 -12.29 7.54
CA GLY A 30 -17.77 -12.21 8.24
C GLY A 30 -17.66 -12.45 9.75
N LYS A 31 -16.49 -12.78 10.27
CA LYS A 31 -16.21 -13.00 11.70
C LYS A 31 -15.13 -12.06 12.21
N ARG A 32 -14.16 -11.67 11.37
CA ARG A 32 -13.08 -10.76 11.71
C ARG A 32 -12.55 -10.04 10.47
N ILE A 33 -12.00 -8.85 10.70
CA ILE A 33 -11.16 -8.17 9.72
C ILE A 33 -9.74 -8.76 9.79
N GLY A 34 -9.30 -9.35 8.69
CA GLY A 34 -8.02 -10.04 8.57
C GLY A 34 -6.89 -9.21 7.97
N GLY A 35 -7.22 -8.12 7.29
CA GLY A 35 -6.27 -7.23 6.65
C GLY A 35 -6.94 -5.98 6.08
N MET A 36 -6.13 -5.06 5.59
CA MET A 36 -6.59 -3.83 4.96
C MET A 36 -5.59 -3.34 3.92
N ALA A 37 -6.07 -2.53 2.98
CA ALA A 37 -5.24 -1.79 2.04
C ALA A 37 -5.75 -0.37 1.84
N PHE A 38 -4.82 0.55 1.55
CA PHE A 38 -5.16 1.91 1.13
C PHE A 38 -4.23 2.33 0.00
N ALA A 39 -4.83 2.85 -1.07
CA ALA A 39 -4.10 3.40 -2.20
C ALA A 39 -4.78 4.67 -2.73
N GLU A 40 -4.01 5.47 -3.45
CA GLU A 40 -4.49 6.70 -4.06
C GLU A 40 -3.86 6.89 -5.44
N ALA A 41 -4.64 7.38 -6.39
CA ALA A 41 -4.13 7.84 -7.67
C ALA A 41 -3.27 9.09 -7.47
N VAL A 42 -2.17 9.20 -8.19
CA VAL A 42 -1.26 10.35 -8.15
C VAL A 42 -1.18 11.06 -9.50
N GLY A 43 -0.95 12.37 -9.47
CA GLY A 43 -0.85 13.18 -10.69
C GLY A 43 -2.16 13.20 -11.47
N ASP A 44 -2.10 12.78 -12.73
CA ASP A 44 -3.24 12.66 -13.64
C ASP A 44 -4.03 11.35 -13.45
N GLY A 45 -3.59 10.48 -12.54
CA GLY A 45 -4.21 9.19 -12.25
C GLY A 45 -3.60 8.00 -12.99
N GLY A 46 -2.59 8.21 -13.84
CA GLY A 46 -1.91 7.13 -14.54
C GLY A 46 -1.10 6.20 -13.64
N VAL A 47 -0.77 6.65 -12.42
CA VAL A 47 -0.06 5.84 -11.42
C VAL A 47 -0.84 5.82 -10.10
N VAL A 48 -0.87 4.66 -9.46
CA VAL A 48 -1.43 4.45 -8.13
C VAL A 48 -0.30 4.33 -7.11
N MET A 49 -0.42 5.03 -5.99
CA MET A 49 0.47 4.88 -4.84
C MET A 49 -0.20 3.99 -3.79
N LEU A 50 0.31 2.78 -3.61
CA LEU A 50 -0.08 1.89 -2.52
C LEU A 50 0.57 2.39 -1.22
N ARG A 51 -0.24 2.95 -0.33
CA ARG A 51 0.19 3.58 0.92
C ARG A 51 0.20 2.60 2.09
N GLN A 52 -0.76 1.68 2.12
CA GLN A 52 -0.91 0.72 3.22
C GLN A 52 -1.33 -0.64 2.66
N LEU A 53 -0.71 -1.70 3.15
CA LEU A 53 -1.12 -3.08 2.92
C LEU A 53 -0.73 -3.91 4.13
N TYR A 54 -1.71 -4.28 4.94
CA TYR A 54 -1.48 -5.01 6.18
C TYR A 54 -2.34 -6.26 6.25
N VAL A 55 -1.75 -7.34 6.74
CA VAL A 55 -2.46 -8.59 7.05
C VAL A 55 -2.06 -9.00 8.46
N LEU A 56 -3.05 -9.37 9.28
CA LEU A 56 -2.80 -9.86 10.63
C LEU A 56 -1.78 -11.00 10.62
N PRO A 57 -0.77 -10.99 11.51
CA PRO A 57 0.30 -12.00 11.50
C PRO A 57 -0.21 -13.45 11.48
N ALA A 58 -1.28 -13.76 12.21
CA ALA A 58 -1.88 -15.10 12.26
C ALA A 58 -2.58 -15.55 10.96
N LEU A 59 -2.86 -14.62 10.05
CA LEU A 59 -3.56 -14.85 8.78
C LEU A 59 -2.65 -14.68 7.55
N GLN A 60 -1.38 -14.35 7.77
CA GLN A 60 -0.39 -14.23 6.72
C GLN A 60 -0.10 -15.59 6.05
N GLY A 61 0.31 -15.56 4.78
CA GLY A 61 0.60 -16.77 4.00
C GLY A 61 -0.64 -17.50 3.47
N ARG A 62 -1.83 -16.90 3.59
CA ARG A 62 -3.12 -17.46 3.14
C ARG A 62 -3.68 -16.79 1.89
N GLY A 63 -2.87 -16.05 1.14
CA GLY A 63 -3.30 -15.32 -0.07
C GLY A 63 -3.97 -13.95 0.16
N ILE A 64 -4.34 -13.59 1.39
CA ILE A 64 -5.05 -12.33 1.71
C ILE A 64 -4.34 -11.08 1.18
N GLY A 65 -3.02 -10.99 1.34
CA GLY A 65 -2.25 -9.84 0.86
C GLY A 65 -2.26 -9.71 -0.67
N GLY A 66 -2.31 -10.84 -1.39
CA GLY A 66 -2.46 -10.86 -2.84
C GLY A 66 -3.85 -10.38 -3.26
N MET A 67 -4.91 -10.95 -2.66
CA MET A 67 -6.29 -10.52 -2.94
C MET A 67 -6.50 -9.03 -2.70
N LEU A 68 -5.97 -8.48 -1.61
CA LEU A 68 -6.03 -7.03 -1.35
C LEU A 68 -5.27 -6.20 -2.38
N LEU A 69 -4.11 -6.69 -2.86
CA LEU A 69 -3.31 -6.01 -3.87
C LEU A 69 -4.00 -6.02 -5.24
N ASP A 70 -4.57 -7.16 -5.63
CA ASP A 70 -5.29 -7.33 -6.89
C ASP A 70 -6.53 -6.43 -6.91
N GLU A 71 -7.33 -6.43 -5.84
CA GLU A 71 -8.51 -5.55 -5.71
C GLU A 71 -8.15 -4.06 -5.73
N ILE A 72 -7.03 -3.67 -5.11
CA ILE A 72 -6.52 -2.29 -5.25
C ILE A 72 -6.24 -1.98 -6.71
N ILE A 73 -5.54 -2.85 -7.44
CA ILE A 73 -5.20 -2.61 -8.85
C ILE A 73 -6.49 -2.48 -9.69
N GLU A 74 -7.46 -3.35 -9.47
CA GLU A 74 -8.76 -3.36 -10.17
C GLU A 74 -9.60 -2.10 -9.87
N SER A 75 -9.43 -1.49 -8.70
CA SER A 75 -10.10 -0.24 -8.32
C SER A 75 -9.62 0.99 -9.08
N PHE A 76 -8.50 0.90 -9.81
CA PHE A 76 -7.94 1.99 -10.63
C PHE A 76 -7.73 1.54 -12.09
N PRO A 77 -8.80 1.33 -12.87
CA PRO A 77 -8.70 0.75 -14.22
C PRO A 77 -7.92 1.61 -15.22
N GLU A 78 -7.81 2.92 -14.98
CA GLU A 78 -7.07 3.86 -15.84
C GLU A 78 -5.56 3.90 -15.53
N ALA A 79 -5.12 3.24 -14.45
CA ALA A 79 -3.73 3.27 -14.03
C ALA A 79 -2.87 2.28 -14.84
N HIS A 80 -1.76 2.77 -15.38
CA HIS A 80 -0.76 1.95 -16.09
C HIS A 80 0.40 1.53 -15.18
N GLY A 81 0.40 1.96 -13.92
CA GLY A 81 1.45 1.63 -12.97
C GLY A 81 1.02 1.74 -11.52
N ILE A 82 1.67 0.97 -10.66
CA ILE A 82 1.51 1.04 -9.21
C ILE A 82 2.88 1.15 -8.53
N ARG A 83 2.96 1.99 -7.50
CA ARG A 83 4.19 2.31 -6.76
C ARG A 83 3.96 2.19 -5.26
N LEU A 84 5.02 1.84 -4.53
CA LEU A 84 5.02 1.78 -3.07
C LEU A 84 6.39 2.10 -2.48
N GLU A 85 6.37 2.36 -1.18
CA GLU A 85 7.56 2.51 -0.34
C GLU A 85 7.57 1.40 0.72
N VAL A 86 8.73 0.77 0.91
CA VAL A 86 8.89 -0.32 1.87
C VAL A 86 10.24 -0.22 2.58
N GLU A 87 10.23 -0.38 3.89
CA GLU A 87 11.46 -0.39 4.69
C GLU A 87 12.34 -1.57 4.28
N GLU A 88 13.63 -1.33 4.01
CA GLU A 88 14.56 -2.36 3.49
C GLU A 88 14.69 -3.58 4.41
N LYS A 89 14.54 -3.37 5.73
CA LYS A 89 14.57 -4.43 6.74
C LYS A 89 13.34 -5.31 6.72
N ASN A 90 12.24 -4.89 6.09
CA ASN A 90 11.02 -5.67 5.95
C ASN A 90 11.16 -6.67 4.78
N THR A 91 12.09 -7.63 4.95
CA THR A 91 12.45 -8.62 3.93
C THR A 91 11.24 -9.45 3.47
N ARG A 92 10.28 -9.69 4.35
CA ARG A 92 9.02 -10.37 4.02
C ARG A 92 8.16 -9.56 3.03
N ALA A 93 7.96 -8.27 3.27
CA ALA A 93 7.22 -7.42 2.36
C ALA A 93 7.97 -7.23 1.03
N VAL A 94 9.29 -7.05 1.07
CA VAL A 94 10.13 -6.98 -0.13
C VAL A 94 9.99 -8.24 -0.99
N ALA A 95 10.06 -9.42 -0.39
CA ALA A 95 9.87 -10.69 -1.09
C ALA A 95 8.45 -10.81 -1.67
N PHE A 96 7.43 -10.39 -0.91
CA PHE A 96 6.05 -10.35 -1.37
C PHE A 96 5.89 -9.47 -2.61
N TYR A 97 6.40 -8.24 -2.60
CA TYR A 97 6.25 -7.32 -3.75
C TYR A 97 7.01 -7.82 -4.98
N ARG A 98 8.23 -8.35 -4.79
CA ARG A 98 8.99 -8.97 -5.90
C ARG A 98 8.26 -10.15 -6.53
N ALA A 99 7.66 -11.02 -5.70
CA ALA A 99 6.86 -12.13 -6.19
C ALA A 99 5.60 -11.68 -6.94
N ASN A 100 5.07 -10.49 -6.62
CA ASN A 100 3.94 -9.86 -7.30
C ASN A 100 4.37 -8.94 -8.45
N GLY A 101 5.59 -9.11 -9.00
CA GLY A 101 6.04 -8.42 -10.22
C GLY A 101 6.53 -6.99 -10.02
N PHE A 102 6.72 -6.53 -8.78
CA PHE A 102 7.34 -5.24 -8.52
C PHE A 102 8.86 -5.30 -8.67
N VAL A 103 9.42 -4.25 -9.24
CA VAL A 103 10.86 -4.02 -9.36
C VAL A 103 11.26 -2.81 -8.53
N GLN A 104 12.47 -2.83 -7.98
CA GLN A 104 12.99 -1.69 -7.23
C GLN A 104 13.34 -0.56 -8.20
N ALA A 105 12.74 0.61 -8.00
CA ALA A 105 12.93 1.81 -8.83
C ALA A 105 13.82 2.86 -8.15
N GLY A 106 14.00 2.81 -6.83
CA GLY A 106 14.82 3.78 -6.12
C GLY A 106 14.80 3.63 -4.61
N ARG A 107 15.18 4.72 -3.93
CA ARG A 107 15.19 4.87 -2.46
C ARG A 107 14.73 6.28 -2.11
N THR A 108 14.15 6.44 -0.92
CA THR A 108 13.81 7.74 -0.32
C THR A 108 14.30 7.76 1.11
N ASP A 109 14.70 8.92 1.61
CA ASP A 109 14.97 9.15 3.03
C ASP A 109 13.74 9.68 3.78
N ASN A 110 12.61 9.84 3.10
CA ASN A 110 11.40 10.45 3.64
C ASN A 110 10.15 9.61 3.32
N CYS A 111 10.05 8.42 3.90
CA CYS A 111 8.91 7.53 3.70
C CYS A 111 7.59 8.15 4.16
N GLY A 112 6.54 8.01 3.36
CA GLY A 112 5.15 8.36 3.66
C GLY A 112 4.83 9.87 3.62
N SER A 113 5.74 10.70 4.12
CA SER A 113 5.61 12.15 4.16
C SER A 113 6.97 12.84 4.03
N ALA A 114 7.00 13.97 3.33
CA ALA A 114 8.21 14.79 3.23
C ALA A 114 8.72 15.19 4.63
N GLY A 115 10.03 15.04 4.85
CA GLY A 115 10.68 15.37 6.12
C GLY A 115 10.57 14.29 7.21
N SER A 116 10.07 13.09 6.91
CA SER A 116 9.97 12.03 7.93
C SER A 116 11.34 11.48 8.38
N ALA A 117 12.40 11.65 7.58
CA ALA A 117 13.73 11.06 7.82
C ALA A 117 13.70 9.52 7.98
N ILE A 118 12.67 8.86 7.44
CA ILE A 118 12.52 7.41 7.43
C ILE A 118 13.00 6.87 6.07
N PRO A 119 14.09 6.10 6.03
CA PRO A 119 14.57 5.52 4.78
C PRO A 119 13.67 4.36 4.31
N ALA A 120 13.33 4.35 3.02
CA ALA A 120 12.58 3.29 2.39
C ALA A 120 13.08 3.00 0.96
N LEU A 121 12.88 1.77 0.52
CA LEU A 121 13.02 1.37 -0.87
C LEU A 121 11.73 1.71 -1.62
N ILE A 122 11.88 2.12 -2.87
CA ILE A 122 10.75 2.37 -3.76
C ILE A 122 10.63 1.22 -4.73
N TYR A 123 9.44 0.64 -4.81
CA TYR A 123 9.10 -0.43 -5.74
C TYR A 123 7.97 0.01 -6.67
N GLU A 124 8.07 -0.40 -7.93
CA GLU A 124 7.11 -0.08 -8.98
C GLU A 124 6.76 -1.33 -9.78
N ARG A 125 5.52 -1.39 -10.27
CA ARG A 125 5.06 -2.40 -11.22
C ARG A 125 4.27 -1.70 -12.31
N VAL A 126 4.60 -2.01 -13.57
CA VAL A 126 3.79 -1.64 -14.73
C VAL A 126 2.57 -2.55 -14.75
N LEU A 127 1.39 -1.96 -14.91
CA LEU A 127 0.12 -2.67 -15.05
C LEU A 127 -0.14 -2.89 -16.54
N ALA A 128 -0.61 -4.08 -16.89
CA ALA A 128 -1.03 -4.36 -18.25
C ALA A 128 -2.35 -3.62 -18.53
N ALA A 129 -2.44 -3.02 -19.71
CA ALA A 129 -3.67 -2.41 -20.23
C ALA A 129 -4.70 -3.46 -20.64
#